data_AF-A0A0S8IQS4-F1
#
_entry.id   AF-A0A0S8IQS4-F1
#
_cell.length_a   1.000
_cell.length_b   1.000
_cell.length_c   1.000
_cell.angle_alpha   90.00
_cell.angle_beta   90.00
_cell.angle_gamma   90.00
#
_symmetry.space_group_name_H-M   'P 1'
#
loop_
_entity.id
_entity.type
_entity.pdbx_description
1 polymer ?
#
loop_
_entity_poly.entity_id
_entity_poly.type
_entity_poly.pdbx_seq_one_letter_code
_entity_poly.pdbx_strand_id
1 'polypeptide(L)'
;MVSPDTLEHEVLIGLIPVHDPPIPPTQGLFATLCFTLTNMTGVVQIDSIFFSPLNHLLFTTTEPEGYHPRFIAGEFPVLPYWPGDVTFDGEKRDLEDVLYLVNYIYKAGPAPPHPISAEITEPDNIIDVEDVLYLVNYLYKFGPDPNPGDPW
;
A
#
# COMPACT_ATOMS: atom_id res chain seq x y z
N MET A 1 2.17 -2.45 19.75
CA MET A 1 1.57 -1.10 19.66
C MET A 1 2.31 -0.34 18.58
N VAL A 2 1.57 0.30 17.68
CA VAL A 2 2.09 1.25 16.69
C VAL A 2 1.64 2.63 17.14
N SER A 3 2.58 3.54 17.37
CA SER A 3 2.28 4.93 17.73
C SER A 3 3.00 5.87 16.76
N PRO A 4 2.26 6.62 15.93
CA PRO A 4 2.87 7.63 15.07
C PRO A 4 3.16 8.90 15.89
N ASP A 5 4.39 9.39 15.81
CA ASP A 5 4.72 10.77 16.19
C ASP A 5 4.57 11.66 14.96
N THR A 6 3.51 12.47 14.94
CA THR A 6 3.19 13.37 13.83
C THR A 6 4.08 14.61 13.77
N LEU A 7 4.85 14.90 14.81
CA LEU A 7 5.73 16.07 14.88
C LEU A 7 7.15 15.72 14.42
N GLU A 8 7.67 14.56 14.84
CA GLU A 8 9.03 14.12 14.50
C GLU A 8 9.09 13.16 13.29
N HIS A 9 7.93 12.81 12.71
CA HIS A 9 7.78 11.87 11.59
C HIS A 9 8.32 10.47 11.91
N GLU A 10 8.22 10.08 13.18
CA GLU A 10 8.70 8.79 13.66
C GLU A 10 7.54 7.81 13.81
N VAL A 11 7.80 6.54 13.50
CA VAL A 11 6.86 5.44 13.78
C VAL A 11 7.49 4.50 14.78
N LEU A 12 6.93 4.47 15.99
CA LEU A 12 7.35 3.52 17.02
C LEU A 12 6.57 2.22 16.87
N ILE A 13 7.27 1.12 16.59
CA ILE A 13 6.69 -0.23 16.62
C ILE A 13 7.32 -1.01 17.76
N GLY A 14 6.52 -1.32 18.78
CA GLY A 14 6.98 -2.03 19.98
C GLY A 14 6.02 -3.12 20.43
N LEU A 15 6.54 -4.13 21.10
CA LEU A 15 5.75 -5.10 21.84
C LEU A 15 5.61 -4.62 23.28
N ILE A 16 4.39 -4.59 23.80
CA ILE A 16 4.15 -4.44 25.24
C ILE A 16 4.10 -5.87 25.78
N PRO A 17 4.86 -6.21 26.83
CA PRO A 17 4.69 -7.48 27.50
C PRO A 17 3.30 -7.52 28.11
N VAL A 18 2.39 -8.24 27.44
CA VAL A 18 1.12 -8.65 28.04
C VAL A 18 1.43 -9.91 28.85
N HIS A 19 0.71 -10.16 29.94
CA HIS A 19 0.85 -11.38 30.76
C HIS A 19 0.52 -12.69 30.00
N ASP A 20 0.33 -12.61 28.70
CA ASP A 20 0.05 -13.71 27.80
C ASP A 20 1.33 -14.49 27.46
N PRO A 21 1.20 -15.79 27.15
CA PRO A 21 2.34 -16.61 26.75
C PRO A 21 3.02 -16.05 25.48
N PRO A 22 4.34 -16.27 25.31
CA PRO A 22 5.07 -15.83 24.13
C PRO A 22 4.44 -16.35 22.84
N ILE A 23 4.35 -15.50 21.81
CA ILE A 23 3.88 -15.90 20.49
C ILE A 23 4.91 -16.91 19.90
N PRO A 24 4.48 -18.10 19.46
CA PRO A 24 5.38 -19.07 18.83
C PRO A 24 6.07 -18.50 17.58
N PRO A 25 7.28 -18.97 17.22
CA PRO A 25 7.95 -18.54 16.00
C PRO A 25 7.06 -18.75 14.77
N THR A 26 6.81 -17.69 14.03
CA THR A 26 6.02 -17.71 12.80
C THR A 26 6.53 -16.66 11.81
N GLN A 27 6.19 -16.82 10.53
CA GLN A 27 6.42 -15.81 9.51
C GLN A 27 5.08 -15.12 9.22
N GLY A 28 5.08 -13.80 9.18
CA GLY A 28 3.88 -13.02 8.91
C GLY A 28 4.18 -11.53 8.75
N LEU A 29 3.22 -10.82 8.16
CA LEU A 29 3.27 -9.36 8.06
C LEU A 29 3.15 -8.75 9.46
N PHE A 30 4.17 -7.99 9.88
CA PHE A 30 4.19 -7.36 11.19
C PHE A 30 3.50 -5.98 11.19
N ALA A 31 3.78 -5.18 10.17
CA ALA A 31 3.15 -3.88 9.94
C ALA A 31 3.26 -3.49 8.47
N THR A 32 2.28 -2.71 7.98
CA THR A 32 2.36 -1.97 6.72
C THR A 32 2.62 -0.51 7.05
N LEU A 33 3.67 0.07 6.48
CA LEU A 33 3.95 1.50 6.57
C LEU A 33 3.49 2.17 5.29
N CYS A 34 2.62 3.18 5.42
CA CYS A 34 2.10 3.93 4.29
C CYS A 34 2.52 5.40 4.43
N PHE A 35 2.91 6.02 3.32
CA PHE A 35 3.41 7.39 3.27
C PHE A 35 2.65 8.18 2.20
N THR A 36 2.23 9.40 2.52
CA THR A 36 1.66 10.33 1.54
C THR A 36 2.74 11.30 1.10
N LEU A 37 3.03 11.33 -0.21
CA LEU A 37 4.00 12.25 -0.79
C LEU A 37 3.26 13.45 -1.38
N THR A 38 3.50 14.63 -0.82
CA THR A 38 2.84 15.88 -1.26
C THR A 38 3.58 16.58 -2.40
N ASN A 39 4.85 16.22 -2.67
CA ASN A 39 5.63 16.72 -3.80
C ASN A 39 6.49 15.60 -4.39
N MET A 40 6.34 15.34 -5.69
CA MET A 40 7.07 14.28 -6.40
C MET A 40 8.48 14.71 -6.83
N THR A 41 9.38 14.99 -5.88
CA THR A 41 10.82 15.06 -6.16
C THR A 41 11.62 14.78 -4.89
N GLY A 42 11.93 13.51 -4.62
CA GLY A 42 12.82 13.17 -3.51
C GLY A 42 13.03 11.67 -3.32
N VAL A 43 14.11 11.33 -2.63
CA VAL A 43 14.34 10.00 -2.07
C VAL A 43 13.78 10.01 -0.66
N VAL A 44 12.82 9.12 -0.37
CA VAL A 44 12.37 8.89 1.01
C VAL A 44 13.34 7.90 1.64
N GLN A 45 14.17 8.37 2.57
CA GLN A 45 15.03 7.48 3.35
C GLN A 45 14.26 7.04 4.60
N ILE A 46 13.99 5.75 4.70
CA ILE A 46 13.48 5.12 5.92
C ILE A 46 14.70 4.59 6.66
N ASP A 47 14.98 5.13 7.83
CA ASP A 47 16.00 4.63 8.74
C ASP A 47 15.34 4.05 9.99
N SER A 48 15.97 3.06 10.58
CA SER A 48 15.51 2.44 11.82
C SER A 48 16.52 2.73 12.92
N ILE A 49 16.09 3.43 13.97
CA ILE A 49 16.90 3.64 15.17
C ILE A 49 16.24 2.97 16.38
N PHE A 50 17.06 2.38 17.24
CA PHE A 50 16.62 1.83 18.52
C PHE A 50 16.84 2.89 19.61
N PHE A 51 15.78 3.32 20.29
CA PHE A 51 15.90 4.28 21.39
C PHE A 51 16.13 3.59 22.73
N SER A 52 17.08 4.15 23.49
CA SER A 52 17.39 3.81 24.88
C SER A 52 16.31 4.38 25.83
N PRO A 53 16.11 3.94 27.11
CA PRO A 53 16.94 2.99 27.86
C PRO A 53 16.97 1.59 27.24
N LEU A 54 17.89 0.74 27.72
CA LEU A 54 17.86 -0.72 27.57
C LEU A 54 16.49 -1.27 28.03
N ASN A 55 15.46 -1.04 27.22
CA ASN A 55 14.08 -1.32 27.50
C ASN A 55 13.72 -2.56 26.71
N HIS A 56 13.87 -3.72 27.37
CA HIS A 56 13.10 -4.95 27.24
C HIS A 56 12.65 -5.47 25.85
N LEU A 57 13.19 -4.99 24.72
CA LEU A 57 13.27 -5.80 23.50
C LEU A 57 14.42 -6.79 23.66
N LEU A 58 14.41 -7.51 24.78
CA LEU A 58 15.08 -8.78 24.88
C LEU A 58 14.10 -9.78 24.28
N PHE A 59 14.31 -10.14 23.02
CA PHE A 59 13.77 -11.39 22.49
C PHE A 59 14.55 -12.52 23.18
N THR A 60 14.22 -12.78 24.44
CA THR A 60 14.72 -13.94 25.19
C THR A 60 13.76 -15.08 24.94
N THR A 61 14.23 -16.06 24.18
CA THR A 61 13.78 -17.42 24.38
C THR A 61 14.92 -18.16 25.08
N THR A 62 14.60 -19.20 25.84
CA THR A 62 15.61 -20.09 26.43
C THR A 62 16.34 -20.96 25.38
N GLU A 63 16.11 -20.72 24.08
CA GLU A 63 16.71 -21.40 22.95
C GLU A 63 17.42 -20.38 22.03
N PRO A 64 18.58 -20.72 21.43
CA PRO A 64 19.56 -19.78 20.88
C PRO A 64 19.23 -19.22 19.49
N GLU A 65 17.95 -19.11 19.13
CA GLU A 65 17.53 -18.54 17.85
C GLU A 65 16.97 -17.13 18.07
N GLY A 66 17.90 -16.17 18.12
CA GLY A 66 17.59 -14.75 18.24
C GLY A 66 16.78 -14.25 17.05
N TYR A 67 15.66 -13.58 17.32
CA TYR A 67 14.94 -12.81 16.31
C TYR A 67 15.78 -11.57 15.97
N HIS A 68 16.51 -11.64 14.86
CA HIS A 68 17.23 -10.50 14.31
C HIS A 68 16.37 -9.89 13.19
N PRO A 69 15.84 -8.66 13.34
CA PRO A 69 15.18 -8.00 12.23
C PRO A 69 16.21 -7.83 11.11
N ARG A 70 15.92 -8.44 9.96
CA ARG A 70 16.73 -8.27 8.76
C ARG A 70 16.18 -7.08 7.98
N PHE A 71 16.91 -5.97 8.00
CA PHE A 71 16.64 -4.90 7.05
C PHE A 71 17.05 -5.37 5.65
N ILE A 72 16.09 -5.43 4.74
CA ILE A 72 16.36 -5.64 3.33
C ILE A 72 16.23 -4.27 2.70
N ALA A 73 17.38 -3.64 2.41
CA ALA A 73 17.40 -2.42 1.63
C ALA A 73 16.73 -2.70 0.27
N GLY A 74 15.75 -1.88 -0.08
CA GLY A 74 15.04 -1.95 -1.34
C GLY A 74 14.72 -0.54 -1.80
N GLU A 75 14.64 -0.38 -3.12
CA GLU A 75 14.04 0.82 -3.70
C GLU A 75 12.54 0.56 -3.83
N PHE A 76 11.73 1.47 -3.30
CA PHE A 76 10.31 1.50 -3.60
C PHE A 76 10.11 2.59 -4.66
N PRO A 77 9.85 2.22 -5.92
CA PRO A 77 9.60 3.21 -6.94
C PRO A 77 8.30 3.93 -6.59
N VAL A 78 8.39 5.24 -6.37
CA VAL A 78 7.21 6.10 -6.32
C VAL A 78 6.78 6.30 -7.76
N LEU A 79 5.85 5.46 -8.21
CA LEU A 79 5.29 5.58 -9.55
C LEU A 79 4.10 6.56 -9.47
N PRO A 80 4.10 7.64 -10.26
CA PRO A 80 2.88 8.40 -10.46
C PRO A 80 1.86 7.47 -11.07
N TYR A 81 0.69 7.37 -10.45
CA TYR A 81 -0.44 6.67 -11.02
C TYR A 81 -1.45 7.67 -11.55
N TRP A 82 -2.16 7.31 -12.60
CA TRP A 82 -3.27 8.09 -13.12
C TRP A 82 -4.57 7.34 -12.87
N PRO A 83 -5.57 7.95 -12.22
CA PRO A 83 -6.87 7.30 -12.08
C PRO A 83 -7.45 6.99 -13.45
N GLY A 84 -7.78 5.72 -13.70
CA GLY A 84 -8.23 5.18 -14.97
C GLY A 84 -7.15 4.51 -15.82
N ASP A 85 -5.87 4.59 -15.44
CA ASP A 85 -4.79 3.72 -15.97
C ASP A 85 -4.82 2.39 -15.21
N VAL A 86 -5.70 1.51 -15.67
CA VAL A 86 -6.06 0.24 -15.01
C VAL A 86 -4.98 -0.80 -15.24
N THR A 87 -4.33 -0.75 -16.40
CA THR A 87 -3.21 -1.64 -16.75
C THR A 87 -1.93 -1.29 -16.01
N PHE A 88 -1.82 -0.03 -15.56
CA PHE A 88 -0.65 0.52 -14.88
C PHE A 88 0.62 0.48 -15.75
N ASP A 89 0.43 0.69 -17.05
CA ASP A 89 1.51 0.68 -18.04
C ASP A 89 2.23 2.04 -18.14
N GLY A 90 1.68 3.08 -17.50
CA GLY A 90 2.23 4.43 -17.50
C GLY A 90 1.97 5.20 -18.80
N GLU A 91 1.13 4.65 -19.69
CA GLU A 91 0.65 5.32 -20.89
C GLU A 91 -0.64 6.11 -20.61
N LYS A 92 -1.24 6.67 -21.66
CA LYS A 92 -2.50 7.40 -21.53
C LYS A 92 -3.64 6.40 -21.41
N ARG A 93 -4.58 6.73 -20.54
CA ARG A 93 -5.91 6.11 -20.45
C ARG A 93 -6.50 5.84 -21.82
N ASP A 94 -6.77 4.57 -22.13
CA ASP A 94 -7.26 4.17 -23.43
C ASP A 94 -8.20 2.94 -23.40
N LEU A 95 -8.40 2.30 -24.55
CA LEU A 95 -9.29 1.15 -24.68
C LEU A 95 -8.78 -0.07 -23.90
N GLU A 96 -7.47 -0.23 -23.73
CA GLU A 96 -6.88 -1.38 -23.03
C GLU A 96 -7.29 -1.37 -21.56
N ASP A 97 -7.33 -0.21 -20.92
CA ASP A 97 -7.81 -0.04 -19.54
C ASP A 97 -9.28 -0.47 -19.38
N VAL A 98 -10.13 -0.05 -20.32
CA VAL A 98 -11.55 -0.45 -20.35
C VAL A 98 -11.68 -1.97 -20.50
N LEU A 99 -10.90 -2.55 -21.43
CA LEU A 99 -10.92 -3.99 -21.64
C LEU A 99 -10.39 -4.76 -20.43
N TYR A 100 -9.43 -4.19 -19.69
CA TYR A 100 -8.91 -4.77 -18.46
C TYR A 100 -9.99 -4.84 -17.39
N LEU A 101 -10.71 -3.74 -17.11
CA LEU A 101 -11.83 -3.74 -16.16
C LEU A 101 -12.90 -4.77 -16.53
N VAL A 102 -13.31 -4.79 -17.81
CA VAL A 102 -14.31 -5.76 -18.30
C VAL A 102 -13.82 -7.20 -18.10
N ASN A 103 -12.54 -7.46 -18.35
CA ASN A 103 -11.94 -8.79 -18.18
C ASN A 103 -11.90 -9.19 -16.70
N TYR A 104 -11.48 -8.28 -15.82
CA TYR A 104 -11.48 -8.49 -14.38
C TYR A 104 -12.89 -8.79 -13.84
N ILE A 105 -13.87 -7.94 -14.15
CA ILE A 105 -15.24 -8.02 -13.61
C ILE A 105 -16.00 -9.22 -14.18
N TYR A 106 -15.90 -9.48 -15.48
CA TYR A 106 -16.82 -10.42 -16.17
C TYR A 106 -16.18 -11.71 -16.66
N LYS A 107 -14.85 -11.81 -16.70
CA LYS A 107 -14.15 -12.95 -17.30
C LYS A 107 -13.17 -13.63 -16.35
N ALA A 108 -13.23 -13.31 -15.05
CA ALA A 108 -12.28 -13.79 -14.05
C ALA A 108 -10.83 -13.51 -14.46
N GLY A 109 -10.60 -12.35 -15.07
CA GLY A 109 -9.28 -11.83 -15.35
C GLY A 109 -8.51 -11.51 -14.07
N PRO A 110 -7.20 -11.24 -14.17
CA PRO A 110 -6.41 -10.81 -13.03
C PRO A 110 -6.96 -9.51 -12.42
N ALA A 111 -6.83 -9.37 -11.11
CA ALA A 111 -7.08 -8.10 -10.45
C ALA A 111 -6.17 -7.00 -11.03
N PRO A 112 -6.61 -5.74 -11.05
CA PRO A 112 -5.76 -4.62 -11.43
C PRO A 112 -4.47 -4.60 -10.59
N PRO A 113 -3.30 -4.32 -11.18
CA PRO A 113 -2.05 -4.24 -10.43
C PRO A 113 -2.11 -3.24 -9.28
N HIS A 114 -2.88 -2.16 -9.47
CA HIS A 114 -3.12 -1.14 -8.47
C HIS A 114 -4.61 -0.81 -8.38
N PRO A 115 -5.34 -1.29 -7.34
CA PRO A 115 -6.79 -1.07 -7.21
C PRO A 115 -7.21 0.41 -7.27
N ILE A 116 -6.42 1.30 -6.66
CA ILE A 116 -6.64 2.76 -6.65
C ILE A 116 -6.73 3.41 -8.05
N SER A 117 -6.15 2.80 -9.08
CA SER A 117 -6.22 3.32 -10.45
C SER A 117 -7.41 2.75 -11.23
N ALA A 118 -8.03 1.70 -10.71
CA ALA A 118 -9.15 1.00 -11.32
C ALA A 118 -10.51 1.40 -10.72
N GLU A 119 -10.54 1.74 -9.44
CA GLU A 119 -11.65 2.35 -8.75
C GLU A 119 -11.64 3.86 -9.02
N ILE A 120 -12.56 4.34 -9.84
CA ILE A 120 -12.53 5.70 -10.40
C ILE A 120 -13.84 6.48 -10.24
N THR A 121 -14.87 5.84 -9.67
CA THR A 121 -16.16 6.46 -9.39
C THR A 121 -16.23 7.01 -7.98
N GLU A 122 -16.08 6.15 -6.98
CA GLU A 122 -16.12 6.44 -5.55
C GLU A 122 -15.01 5.66 -4.83
N PRO A 123 -14.40 6.20 -3.77
CA PRO A 123 -13.43 5.50 -2.94
C PRO A 123 -14.14 4.67 -1.86
N ASP A 124 -14.70 3.52 -2.23
CA ASP A 124 -15.44 2.58 -1.38
C ASP A 124 -14.88 1.15 -1.37
N ASN A 125 -13.69 0.96 -1.95
CA ASN A 125 -13.00 -0.29 -2.22
C ASN A 125 -13.75 -1.25 -3.17
N ILE A 126 -14.60 -0.73 -4.06
CA ILE A 126 -15.37 -1.52 -5.02
C ILE A 126 -14.94 -1.17 -6.44
N ILE A 127 -14.51 -2.19 -7.19
CA ILE A 127 -14.25 -2.09 -8.64
C ILE A 127 -15.36 -2.84 -9.36
N ASP A 128 -16.22 -2.11 -10.07
CA ASP A 128 -17.39 -2.67 -10.72
C ASP A 128 -17.72 -2.05 -12.09
N VAL A 129 -18.94 -2.28 -12.56
CA VAL A 129 -19.39 -1.82 -13.88
C VAL A 129 -19.46 -0.29 -13.97
N GLU A 130 -19.62 0.41 -12.85
CA GLU A 130 -19.66 1.86 -12.84
C GLU A 130 -18.31 2.45 -13.25
N ASP A 131 -17.19 1.86 -12.84
CA ASP A 131 -15.84 2.24 -13.28
C ASP A 131 -15.68 2.07 -14.79
N VAL A 132 -16.17 0.96 -15.34
CA VAL A 132 -16.15 0.72 -16.79
C VAL A 132 -16.92 1.82 -17.53
N LEU A 133 -18.13 2.12 -17.06
CA LEU A 133 -18.99 3.13 -17.66
C LEU A 133 -18.38 4.52 -17.55
N TYR A 134 -17.74 4.83 -16.42
CA TYR A 134 -17.05 6.09 -16.18
C TYR A 134 -15.88 6.27 -17.15
N LEU A 135 -15.01 5.26 -17.27
CA LEU A 135 -13.84 5.33 -18.14
C LEU A 135 -14.24 5.46 -19.62
N VAL A 136 -15.27 4.74 -20.05
CA VAL A 136 -15.84 4.89 -21.41
C VAL A 136 -16.41 6.30 -21.63
N ASN A 137 -17.08 6.87 -20.62
CA ASN A 137 -17.62 8.23 -20.69
C ASN A 137 -16.51 9.27 -20.80
N TYR A 138 -15.45 9.12 -20.01
CA TYR A 138 -14.25 9.94 -20.10
C TYR A 138 -13.63 9.90 -21.50
N LEU A 139 -13.32 8.70 -22.01
CA LEU A 139 -12.58 8.52 -23.27
C LEU A 139 -13.36 8.95 -24.51
N TYR A 140 -14.67 8.68 -24.55
CA TYR A 140 -15.44 8.76 -25.80
C TYR A 140 -16.61 9.74 -25.76
N LYS A 141 -16.92 10.33 -24.59
CA LYS A 141 -18.07 11.24 -24.43
C LYS A 141 -17.71 12.56 -23.76
N PHE A 142 -16.42 12.88 -23.66
CA PHE A 142 -15.93 14.11 -23.00
C PHE A 142 -16.42 14.22 -21.55
N GLY A 143 -16.49 13.08 -20.85
CA GLY A 143 -16.77 13.04 -19.43
C GLY A 143 -15.66 13.72 -18.59
N PRO A 144 -15.94 13.96 -17.31
CA PRO A 144 -14.94 14.49 -16.38
C PRO A 144 -13.72 13.56 -16.27
N ASP A 145 -12.57 14.12 -15.91
CA ASP A 145 -11.38 13.33 -15.57
C ASP A 145 -11.69 12.41 -14.36
N PRO A 146 -11.28 11.13 -14.43
CA PRO A 146 -11.33 10.18 -13.31
C PRO A 146 -10.65 10.70 -12.03
N ASN A 147 -11.24 10.37 -10.89
CA ASN A 147 -10.67 10.59 -9.56
C ASN A 147 -10.01 9.30 -9.05
N PRO A 148 -8.97 9.40 -8.19
CA PRO A 148 -8.39 8.21 -7.55
C PRO A 148 -9.38 7.54 -6.60
N GLY A 149 -9.33 6.21 -6.55
CA GLY A 149 -10.07 5.38 -5.59
C GLY A 149 -9.53 5.45 -4.16
N ASP A 150 -10.01 4.56 -3.30
CA ASP A 150 -9.58 4.47 -1.91
C ASP A 150 -8.12 3.95 -1.85
N PRO A 151 -7.19 4.68 -1.19
CA PRO A 151 -5.86 4.13 -0.93
C PRO A 151 -5.83 3.01 0.14
N TRP A 152 -6.94 2.73 0.84
CA TRP A 152 -6.94 2.03 2.14
C TRP A 152 -7.84 0.80 2.24
#